data_AF-A0A4S2UMR6-F1
#
_entry.id   AF-A0A4S2UMR6-F1
#
_cell.length_a   1.000
_cell.length_b   1.000
_cell.length_c   1.000
_cell.angle_alpha   90.00
_cell.angle_beta   90.00
_cell.angle_gamma   90.00
#
_symmetry.space_group_name_H-M   'P 1'
#
loop_
_entity.id
_entity.type
_entity.pdbx_description
1 polymer ?
#
loop_
_entity_poly.entity_id
_entity_poly.type
_entity_poly.pdbx_seq_one_letter_code
_entity_poly.pdbx_strand_id
1 'polypeptide(L)'
;MRLVFLVSFLRILRHRDAIGIGLAPDEAVVLDPPDAPLRAALTAATAGDHAPARELLASTRVHAQWERRDAYVSRLARTALHHDGWLDAWVAESPDDPDALLVVADFHLHQAWKVRTGSRARDVERDQFQAFFALLEDAVPVIGAAAELNPADPVPWRIALTHARGMQAPREVFDAYLAEAEARDPHHYGCHAQALEYLCAKWYGSHEEMFRYAERVAASAPPGSKLHALPLRAALEYRLSEADGPEDPDPYGPRVEAAIARALSLSDTYAGAGDREAAGFRNDLALMLILCDRPDEALDVFRAIGVHATEHPWNRLGDPRTEFLEARSDVQLDLAARIPLFGRPPEPPATTPDWADLAPRAVAIVPAPPAAVAQAALLCGFSLRTAPAGEGSSYVEVVPEAARGRRAALLPEEPLTSAAETFTTGESWPALVLHRTPERCTVTALHQGRQRATHTWDAESPAPDHADVKAVAGELARLFGVADPRPLAHILRATGDPVRHQADLVTALGLPPVPPGFGGDTEILGELPGARVQARRSLLAGMRDTMTTSTGSHPPESGDGAPRTARWWLTRSAALAAVGAAAVFSWWSPRIGWFRSSLLSGAALYLAGVLTAALRRRRRTAA
;
A
#
# COMPACT_ATOMS: atom_id res chain seq x y z
N MET A 1 21.77 -3.13 -23.42
CA MET A 1 21.66 -3.00 -21.94
C MET A 1 23.06 -2.79 -21.36
N ARG A 2 23.30 -1.66 -20.67
CA ARG A 2 24.63 -1.25 -20.17
C ARG A 2 24.98 -1.98 -18.86
N LEU A 3 26.25 -2.33 -18.63
CA LEU A 3 26.77 -3.08 -17.47
C LEU A 3 26.28 -2.54 -16.12
N VAL A 4 26.13 -1.23 -16.02
CA VAL A 4 25.64 -0.51 -14.83
C VAL A 4 24.27 -1.01 -14.41
N PHE A 5 23.32 -1.15 -15.34
CA PHE A 5 21.97 -1.64 -15.03
C PHE A 5 21.96 -3.08 -14.51
N LEU A 6 22.83 -3.95 -15.06
CA LEU A 6 22.94 -5.33 -14.60
C LEU A 6 23.48 -5.40 -13.16
N VAL A 7 24.47 -4.56 -12.83
CA VAL A 7 25.05 -4.51 -11.49
C VAL A 7 24.05 -3.92 -10.49
N SER A 8 23.35 -2.84 -10.83
CA SER A 8 22.30 -2.26 -9.97
C SER A 8 21.18 -3.26 -9.71
N PHE A 9 20.70 -3.94 -10.76
CA PHE A 9 19.70 -4.99 -10.62
C PHE A 9 20.16 -6.09 -9.64
N LEU A 10 21.39 -6.61 -9.80
CA LEU A 10 21.91 -7.63 -8.88
C LEU A 10 22.06 -7.14 -7.42
N ARG A 11 22.33 -5.84 -7.21
CA ARG A 11 22.36 -5.25 -5.85
C ARG A 11 20.97 -5.22 -5.24
N ILE A 12 19.98 -4.76 -6.00
CA ILE A 12 18.56 -4.77 -5.62
C ILE A 12 18.14 -6.18 -5.21
N LEU A 13 18.41 -7.18 -6.06
CA LEU A 13 18.06 -8.59 -5.80
C LEU A 13 18.73 -9.19 -4.56
N ARG A 14 19.77 -8.56 -4.03
CA ARG A 14 20.47 -9.07 -2.85
C ARG A 14 20.00 -8.36 -1.59
N HIS A 15 19.77 -7.06 -1.67
CA HIS A 15 19.69 -6.19 -0.49
C HIS A 15 18.27 -5.68 -0.19
N ARG A 16 17.33 -5.72 -1.15
CA ARG A 16 15.96 -5.21 -0.98
C ARG A 16 15.28 -5.77 0.29
N ASP A 17 15.26 -7.09 0.45
CA ASP A 17 14.61 -7.74 1.61
C ASP A 17 15.18 -7.29 2.96
N ALA A 18 16.50 -7.07 3.01
CA ALA A 18 17.17 -6.67 4.24
C ALA A 18 16.83 -5.21 4.60
N ILE A 19 16.66 -4.35 3.59
CA ILE A 19 16.22 -2.97 3.77
C ILE A 19 14.75 -2.92 4.23
N GLY A 20 13.92 -3.79 3.66
CA GLY A 20 12.49 -3.87 4.00
C GLY A 20 12.17 -4.38 5.41
N ILE A 21 13.18 -4.81 6.19
CA ILE A 21 12.94 -5.23 7.59
C ILE A 21 12.36 -4.07 8.40
N GLY A 22 11.29 -4.35 9.14
CA GLY A 22 10.56 -3.40 9.99
C GLY A 22 9.39 -2.68 9.31
N LEU A 23 9.28 -2.75 7.97
CA LEU A 23 8.13 -2.21 7.26
C LEU A 23 6.89 -3.10 7.43
N ALA A 24 5.73 -2.45 7.52
CA ALA A 24 4.45 -3.14 7.54
C ALA A 24 4.16 -3.81 6.18
N PRO A 25 3.54 -5.01 6.16
CA PRO A 25 3.09 -5.64 4.93
C PRO A 25 2.18 -4.73 4.10
N ASP A 26 2.40 -4.68 2.79
CA ASP A 26 1.69 -3.83 1.82
C ASP A 26 0.17 -4.03 1.89
N GLU A 27 -0.28 -5.26 2.09
CA GLU A 27 -1.69 -5.65 2.17
C GLU A 27 -2.36 -5.14 3.45
N ALA A 28 -1.58 -4.99 4.52
CA ALA A 28 -2.05 -4.46 5.80
C ALA A 28 -2.19 -2.93 5.78
N VAL A 29 -1.59 -2.24 4.79
CA VAL A 29 -1.69 -0.78 4.68
C VAL A 29 -3.12 -0.36 4.34
N VAL A 30 -3.71 0.41 5.25
CA VAL A 30 -5.05 1.00 5.18
C VAL A 30 -4.96 2.51 4.94
N LEU A 31 -5.98 3.06 4.28
CA LEU A 31 -6.04 4.47 3.92
C LEU A 31 -7.05 5.19 4.81
N ASP A 32 -6.59 6.15 5.61
CA ASP A 32 -7.40 6.94 6.56
C ASP A 32 -8.42 6.09 7.36
N PRO A 33 -7.95 5.04 8.07
CA PRO A 33 -8.84 4.14 8.80
C PRO A 33 -9.59 4.87 9.93
N PRO A 34 -10.94 4.89 9.98
CA PRO A 34 -11.68 5.39 11.11
C PRO A 34 -11.43 4.51 12.34
N ASP A 35 -11.34 5.15 13.50
CA ASP A 35 -11.30 4.42 14.76
C ASP A 35 -12.60 3.64 15.00
N ALA A 36 -12.58 2.71 15.96
CA ALA A 36 -13.71 1.82 16.20
C ALA A 36 -15.04 2.57 16.50
N PRO A 37 -15.06 3.64 17.33
CA PRO A 37 -16.27 4.43 17.54
C PRO A 37 -16.81 5.08 16.26
N LEU A 38 -15.95 5.74 15.47
CA LEU A 38 -16.38 6.36 14.22
C LEU A 38 -16.86 5.32 13.21
N ARG A 39 -16.18 4.17 13.11
CA ARG A 39 -16.59 3.06 12.23
C ARG A 39 -17.99 2.54 12.56
N ALA A 40 -18.29 2.36 13.84
CA ALA A 40 -19.63 1.96 14.30
C ALA A 40 -20.68 3.01 13.93
N ALA A 41 -20.37 4.30 14.13
CA ALA A 41 -21.24 5.40 13.75
C ALA A 41 -21.52 5.47 12.25
N LEU A 42 -20.48 5.33 11.42
CA LEU A 42 -20.62 5.31 9.96
C LEU A 42 -21.44 4.12 9.48
N THR A 43 -21.21 2.94 10.05
CA THR A 43 -21.97 1.72 9.70
C THR A 43 -23.45 1.90 10.01
N ALA A 44 -23.79 2.42 11.19
CA ALA A 44 -25.17 2.70 11.56
C ALA A 44 -25.81 3.78 10.67
N ALA A 45 -25.09 4.89 10.43
CA ALA A 45 -25.56 5.99 9.60
C ALA A 45 -25.89 5.54 8.18
N THR A 46 -25.02 4.74 7.55
CA THR A 46 -25.28 4.18 6.21
C THR A 46 -26.44 3.19 6.17
N ALA A 47 -26.82 2.59 7.31
CA ALA A 47 -28.02 1.79 7.47
C ALA A 47 -29.28 2.62 7.78
N GLY A 48 -29.17 3.95 7.88
CA GLY A 48 -30.25 4.87 8.18
C GLY A 48 -30.42 5.23 9.67
N ASP A 49 -29.55 4.72 10.55
CA ASP A 49 -29.58 5.01 11.98
C ASP A 49 -28.50 6.03 12.36
N HIS A 50 -28.91 7.27 12.63
CA HIS A 50 -28.03 8.37 13.00
C HIS A 50 -27.73 8.42 14.52
N ALA A 51 -28.38 7.61 15.36
CA ALA A 51 -28.23 7.70 16.81
C ALA A 51 -26.79 7.47 17.30
N PRO A 52 -26.00 6.51 16.75
CA PRO A 52 -24.61 6.34 17.15
C PRO A 52 -23.70 7.51 16.74
N ALA A 53 -23.97 8.15 15.61
CA ALA A 53 -23.23 9.36 15.19
C ALA A 53 -23.54 10.54 16.13
N ARG A 54 -24.82 10.71 16.51
CA ARG A 54 -25.26 11.70 17.50
C ARG A 54 -24.57 11.51 18.85
N GLU A 55 -24.55 10.29 19.37
CA GLU A 55 -23.90 9.98 20.66
C GLU A 55 -22.38 10.23 20.61
N LEU A 56 -21.73 9.84 19.50
CA LEU A 56 -20.30 10.05 19.30
C LEU A 56 -19.93 11.54 19.29
N LEU A 57 -20.66 12.36 18.52
CA LEU A 57 -20.40 13.80 18.46
C LEU A 57 -20.76 14.51 19.77
N ALA A 58 -21.83 14.10 20.45
CA ALA A 58 -22.16 14.61 21.78
C ALA A 58 -21.04 14.34 22.79
N SER A 59 -20.47 13.13 22.78
CA SER A 59 -19.33 12.76 23.64
C SER A 59 -18.09 13.62 23.37
N THR A 60 -17.71 13.82 22.11
CA THR A 60 -16.54 14.67 21.77
C THR A 60 -16.76 16.13 22.18
N ARG A 61 -17.98 16.65 22.05
CA ARG A 61 -18.37 17.99 22.52
C ARG A 61 -18.31 18.12 24.03
N VAL A 62 -18.88 17.19 24.79
CA VAL A 62 -18.89 17.21 26.27
C VAL A 62 -17.48 17.17 26.85
N HIS A 63 -16.57 16.46 26.18
CA HIS A 63 -15.19 16.30 26.63
C HIS A 63 -14.19 17.24 25.93
N ALA A 64 -14.66 18.21 25.15
CA ALA A 64 -13.83 19.17 24.40
C ALA A 64 -12.72 18.49 23.56
N GLN A 65 -13.03 17.34 22.95
CA GLN A 65 -12.11 16.58 22.09
C GLN A 65 -12.14 17.15 20.67
N TRP A 66 -11.79 18.44 20.52
CA TRP A 66 -12.00 19.21 19.28
C TRP A 66 -11.31 18.61 18.05
N GLU A 67 -10.09 18.12 18.20
CA GLU A 67 -9.35 17.42 17.13
C GLU A 67 -10.10 16.19 16.60
N ARG A 68 -10.63 15.36 17.51
CA ARG A 68 -11.41 14.17 17.13
C ARG A 68 -12.76 14.54 16.56
N ARG A 69 -13.41 15.55 17.16
CA ARG A 69 -14.68 16.07 16.68
C ARG A 69 -14.58 16.54 15.24
N ASP A 70 -13.55 17.31 14.91
CA ASP A 70 -13.29 17.79 13.55
C ASP A 70 -13.11 16.62 12.56
N ALA A 71 -12.27 15.65 12.91
CA ALA A 71 -12.05 14.46 12.09
C ALA A 71 -13.35 13.65 11.87
N TYR A 72 -14.15 13.47 12.93
CA TYR A 72 -15.43 12.74 12.87
C TYR A 72 -16.46 13.48 12.02
N VAL A 73 -16.63 14.78 12.22
CA VAL A 73 -17.55 15.63 11.45
C VAL A 73 -17.21 15.53 9.96
N SER A 74 -15.95 15.68 9.60
CA SER A 74 -15.50 15.61 8.20
C SER A 74 -15.75 14.24 7.58
N ARG A 75 -15.51 13.15 8.32
CA ARG A 75 -15.77 11.79 7.82
C ARG A 75 -17.27 11.49 7.68
N LEU A 76 -18.09 11.93 8.64
CA LEU A 76 -19.56 11.81 8.58
C LEU A 76 -20.12 12.60 7.39
N ALA A 77 -19.69 13.85 7.21
CA ALA A 77 -20.09 14.71 6.11
C ALA A 77 -19.72 14.12 4.74
N ARG A 78 -18.49 13.62 4.57
CA ARG A 78 -18.08 12.93 3.33
C ARG A 78 -18.88 11.66 3.08
N THR A 79 -19.27 10.94 4.12
CA THR A 79 -20.08 9.71 3.99
C THR A 79 -21.50 10.02 3.54
N ALA A 80 -22.09 11.12 4.03
CA ALA A 80 -23.39 11.62 3.60
C ALA A 80 -23.44 11.97 2.10
N LEU A 81 -22.32 12.32 1.45
CA LEU A 81 -22.27 12.57 -0.01
C LEU A 81 -22.58 11.35 -0.89
N HIS A 82 -22.52 10.15 -0.32
CA HIS A 82 -22.71 8.90 -1.05
C HIS A 82 -23.88 8.06 -0.52
N HIS A 83 -24.41 8.42 0.65
CA HIS A 83 -25.49 7.73 1.34
C HIS A 83 -26.48 8.76 1.86
N ASP A 84 -27.49 9.04 1.04
CA ASP A 84 -28.45 10.11 1.28
C ASP A 84 -29.49 9.71 2.35
N GLY A 85 -30.10 10.72 2.99
CA GLY A 85 -31.31 10.56 3.79
C GLY A 85 -31.12 10.35 5.30
N TRP A 86 -30.01 9.76 5.77
CA TRP A 86 -29.80 9.60 7.23
C TRP A 86 -29.51 10.94 7.92
N LEU A 87 -28.75 11.83 7.25
CA LEU A 87 -28.45 13.16 7.76
C LEU A 87 -29.70 14.06 7.72
N ASP A 88 -30.48 13.99 6.64
CA ASP A 88 -31.76 14.70 6.52
C ASP A 88 -32.75 14.23 7.60
N ALA A 89 -32.80 12.92 7.88
CA ALA A 89 -33.63 12.36 8.93
C ALA A 89 -33.21 12.84 10.32
N TRP A 90 -31.89 12.93 10.58
CA TRP A 90 -31.38 13.47 11.84
C TRP A 90 -31.80 14.94 12.02
N VAL A 91 -31.60 15.78 11.00
CA VAL A 91 -32.00 17.19 11.03
C VAL A 91 -33.53 17.32 11.17
N ALA A 92 -34.32 16.48 10.51
CA ALA A 92 -35.78 16.50 10.64
C ALA A 92 -36.26 16.08 12.03
N GLU A 93 -35.60 15.13 12.68
CA GLU A 93 -35.89 14.70 14.05
C GLU A 93 -35.49 15.76 15.08
N SER A 94 -34.35 16.43 14.87
CA SER A 94 -33.79 17.42 15.81
C SER A 94 -33.19 18.62 15.06
N PRO A 95 -34.02 19.58 14.61
CA PRO A 95 -33.57 20.71 13.77
C PRO A 95 -32.54 21.62 14.44
N ASP A 96 -32.59 21.73 15.77
CA ASP A 96 -31.70 22.57 16.57
C ASP A 96 -30.55 21.76 17.21
N ASP A 97 -30.25 20.56 16.72
CA ASP A 97 -29.11 19.77 17.20
C ASP A 97 -27.79 20.38 16.66
N PRO A 98 -26.91 20.91 17.53
CA PRO A 98 -25.63 21.48 17.09
C PRO A 98 -24.73 20.48 16.37
N ASP A 99 -24.82 19.18 16.72
CA ASP A 99 -23.99 18.15 16.11
C ASP A 99 -24.46 17.85 14.68
N ALA A 100 -25.78 17.80 14.45
CA ALA A 100 -26.36 17.60 13.13
C ALA A 100 -26.03 18.77 12.20
N LEU A 101 -26.27 20.01 12.65
CA LEU A 101 -26.00 21.21 11.85
C LEU A 101 -24.51 21.36 11.52
N LEU A 102 -23.62 20.95 12.43
CA LEU A 102 -22.19 20.95 12.16
C LEU A 102 -21.81 19.98 11.03
N VAL A 103 -22.40 18.79 11.00
CA VAL A 103 -22.19 17.81 9.92
C VAL A 103 -22.79 18.31 8.60
N VAL A 104 -23.97 18.93 8.62
CA VAL A 104 -24.59 19.56 7.43
C VAL A 104 -23.72 20.67 6.87
N ALA A 105 -23.16 21.54 7.74
CA ALA A 105 -22.28 22.61 7.32
C ALA A 105 -21.06 22.07 6.56
N ASP A 106 -20.37 21.07 7.10
CA ASP A 106 -19.21 20.49 6.40
C ASP A 106 -19.63 19.68 5.15
N PHE A 107 -20.81 19.05 5.17
CA PHE A 107 -21.37 18.35 4.00
C PHE A 107 -21.57 19.30 2.82
N HIS A 108 -22.19 20.47 3.03
CA HIS A 108 -22.34 21.48 1.97
C HIS A 108 -20.99 21.93 1.41
N LEU A 109 -19.99 22.08 2.28
CA LEU A 109 -18.63 22.40 1.84
C LEU A 109 -18.06 21.27 0.96
N HIS A 110 -18.06 20.01 1.41
CA HIS A 110 -17.55 18.90 0.59
C HIS A 110 -18.32 18.76 -0.72
N GLN A 111 -19.64 18.99 -0.72
CA GLN A 111 -20.46 18.99 -1.93
C GLN A 111 -20.00 20.08 -2.92
N ALA A 112 -19.81 21.31 -2.44
CA ALA A 112 -19.32 22.41 -3.25
C ALA A 112 -17.92 22.10 -3.83
N TRP A 113 -16.98 21.66 -3.00
CA TRP A 113 -15.61 21.35 -3.44
C TRP A 113 -15.55 20.17 -4.42
N LYS A 114 -16.47 19.20 -4.32
CA LYS A 114 -16.63 18.11 -5.30
C LYS A 114 -17.08 18.63 -6.67
N VAL A 115 -18.01 19.59 -6.72
CA VAL A 115 -18.49 20.22 -7.96
C VAL A 115 -17.39 21.04 -8.64
N ARG A 116 -16.62 21.81 -7.88
CA ARG A 116 -15.51 22.62 -8.42
C ARG A 116 -14.33 21.77 -8.91
N THR A 117 -14.22 20.54 -8.41
CA THR A 117 -13.03 19.68 -8.49
C THR A 117 -11.80 20.24 -7.76
N GLY A 118 -10.80 19.40 -7.49
CA GLY A 118 -9.54 19.80 -6.86
C GLY A 118 -8.60 20.63 -7.76
N SER A 119 -9.02 20.94 -8.99
CA SER A 119 -8.22 21.63 -10.01
C SER A 119 -7.93 23.09 -9.65
N ARG A 120 -6.92 23.68 -10.30
CA ARG A 120 -6.60 25.12 -10.16
C ARG A 120 -7.74 25.94 -10.75
N ALA A 121 -7.95 27.15 -10.25
CA ALA A 121 -9.07 28.00 -10.66
C ALA A 121 -9.14 28.27 -12.18
N ARG A 122 -7.98 28.32 -12.86
CA ARG A 122 -7.89 28.52 -14.32
C ARG A 122 -8.39 27.32 -15.15
N ASP A 123 -8.52 26.15 -14.52
CA ASP A 123 -8.83 24.87 -15.16
C ASP A 123 -10.29 24.43 -14.87
N VAL A 124 -11.12 25.30 -14.28
CA VAL A 124 -12.51 25.03 -13.89
C VAL A 124 -13.48 25.80 -14.79
N GLU A 125 -14.50 25.11 -15.30
CA GLU A 125 -15.52 25.68 -16.19
C GLU A 125 -16.42 26.70 -15.48
N ARG A 126 -16.96 27.67 -16.23
CA ARG A 126 -17.77 28.77 -15.67
C ARG A 126 -19.04 28.29 -14.95
N ASP A 127 -19.71 27.28 -15.50
CA ASP A 127 -20.95 26.74 -14.92
C ASP A 127 -20.67 25.97 -13.61
N GLN A 128 -19.49 25.33 -13.50
CA GLN A 128 -19.06 24.68 -12.26
C GLN A 128 -18.76 25.72 -11.17
N PHE A 129 -18.17 26.87 -11.52
CA PHE A 129 -18.00 27.98 -10.58
C PHE A 129 -19.34 28.53 -10.07
N GLN A 130 -20.33 28.69 -10.95
CA GLN A 130 -21.64 29.19 -10.53
C GLN A 130 -22.31 28.23 -9.53
N ALA A 131 -22.29 26.92 -9.83
CA ALA A 131 -22.82 25.91 -8.91
C ALA A 131 -22.02 25.84 -7.60
N PHE A 132 -20.69 26.00 -7.66
CA PHE A 132 -19.84 26.06 -6.48
C PHE A 132 -20.22 27.22 -5.54
N PHE A 133 -20.36 28.43 -6.07
CA PHE A 133 -20.71 29.59 -5.25
C PHE A 133 -22.11 29.47 -4.64
N ALA A 134 -23.09 28.99 -5.41
CA ALA A 134 -24.45 28.77 -4.88
C ALA A 134 -24.44 27.81 -3.68
N LEU A 135 -23.72 26.70 -3.78
CA LEU A 135 -23.60 25.73 -2.68
C LEU A 135 -22.86 26.29 -1.46
N LEU A 136 -21.89 27.18 -1.66
CA LEU A 136 -21.22 27.86 -0.54
C LEU A 136 -22.14 28.87 0.15
N GLU A 137 -22.94 29.62 -0.61
CA GLU A 137 -23.94 30.54 -0.05
C GLU A 137 -24.95 29.80 0.85
N ASP A 138 -25.39 28.61 0.44
CA ASP A 138 -26.28 27.74 1.23
C ASP A 138 -25.65 27.24 2.53
N ALA A 139 -24.31 27.21 2.64
CA ALA A 139 -23.61 26.78 3.84
C ALA A 139 -23.59 27.86 4.95
N VAL A 140 -23.65 29.15 4.59
CA VAL A 140 -23.46 30.26 5.55
C VAL A 140 -24.43 30.22 6.73
N PRO A 141 -25.76 30.08 6.54
CA PRO A 141 -26.70 30.06 7.65
C PRO A 141 -26.45 28.88 8.61
N VAL A 142 -26.07 27.73 8.05
CA VAL A 142 -25.83 26.50 8.82
C VAL A 142 -24.54 26.60 9.64
N ILE A 143 -23.47 27.17 9.06
CA ILE A 143 -22.22 27.45 9.78
C ILE A 143 -22.49 28.37 10.97
N GLY A 144 -23.25 29.45 10.74
CA GLY A 144 -23.64 30.39 11.80
C GLY A 144 -24.43 29.72 12.92
N ALA A 145 -25.46 28.94 12.57
CA ALA A 145 -26.27 28.21 13.53
C ALA A 145 -25.45 27.21 14.37
N ALA A 146 -24.54 26.45 13.73
CA ALA A 146 -23.65 25.53 14.43
C ALA A 146 -22.72 26.25 15.42
N ALA A 147 -22.19 27.43 15.05
CA ALA A 147 -21.37 28.26 15.92
C ALA A 147 -22.15 28.86 17.10
N GLU A 148 -23.41 29.26 16.88
CA GLU A 148 -24.27 29.83 17.92
C GLU A 148 -24.74 28.78 18.95
N LEU A 149 -25.06 27.57 18.50
CA LEU A 149 -25.56 26.49 19.37
C LEU A 149 -24.48 25.82 20.21
N ASN A 150 -23.20 25.90 19.79
CA ASN A 150 -22.06 25.47 20.59
C ASN A 150 -20.93 26.51 20.56
N PRO A 151 -21.04 27.63 21.31
CA PRO A 151 -20.09 28.74 21.21
C PRO A 151 -18.65 28.44 21.60
N ALA A 152 -18.37 27.32 22.28
CA ALA A 152 -17.01 26.91 22.62
C ALA A 152 -16.31 26.11 21.52
N ASP A 153 -17.05 25.68 20.48
CA ASP A 153 -16.57 24.78 19.44
C ASP A 153 -15.71 25.50 18.40
N PRO A 154 -14.44 25.10 18.18
CA PRO A 154 -13.63 25.68 17.12
C PRO A 154 -13.99 25.13 15.72
N VAL A 155 -14.69 23.99 15.63
CA VAL A 155 -14.93 23.28 14.35
C VAL A 155 -15.83 24.08 13.38
N PRO A 156 -16.92 24.75 13.80
CA PRO A 156 -17.66 25.67 12.93
C PRO A 156 -16.76 26.72 12.27
N TRP A 157 -15.76 27.24 13.00
CA TRP A 157 -14.83 28.24 12.48
C TRP A 157 -13.82 27.65 11.51
N ARG A 158 -13.38 26.41 11.69
CA ARG A 158 -12.62 25.70 10.64
C ARG A 158 -13.41 25.63 9.33
N ILE A 159 -14.70 25.28 9.43
CA ILE A 159 -15.60 25.22 8.26
C ILE A 159 -15.75 26.63 7.66
N ALA A 160 -15.93 27.66 8.49
CA ALA A 160 -16.00 29.05 8.08
C ALA A 160 -14.71 29.53 7.36
N LEU A 161 -13.52 29.13 7.83
CA LEU A 161 -12.24 29.42 7.17
C LEU A 161 -12.15 28.74 5.79
N THR A 162 -12.62 27.50 5.69
CA THR A 162 -12.69 26.76 4.42
C THR A 162 -13.64 27.45 3.44
N HIS A 163 -14.80 27.87 3.94
CA HIS A 163 -15.81 28.63 3.19
C HIS A 163 -15.27 29.99 2.74
N ALA A 164 -14.65 30.77 3.63
CA ALA A 164 -14.08 32.08 3.33
C ALA A 164 -13.02 32.01 2.21
N ARG A 165 -12.18 30.97 2.23
CA ARG A 165 -11.24 30.69 1.13
C ARG A 165 -11.96 30.39 -0.18
N GLY A 166 -13.03 29.59 -0.16
CA GLY A 166 -13.82 29.27 -1.35
C GLY A 166 -14.56 30.47 -1.94
N MET A 167 -15.19 31.28 -1.07
CA MET A 167 -15.95 32.48 -1.45
C MET A 167 -15.08 33.69 -1.78
N GLN A 168 -13.76 33.57 -1.68
CA GLN A 168 -12.84 34.69 -1.90
C GLN A 168 -13.13 35.87 -0.97
N ALA A 169 -13.43 35.56 0.29
CA ALA A 169 -13.78 36.56 1.28
C ALA A 169 -12.62 37.58 1.46
N PRO A 170 -12.93 38.85 1.75
CA PRO A 170 -11.91 39.84 2.10
C PRO A 170 -11.04 39.35 3.27
N ARG A 171 -9.77 39.77 3.26
CA ARG A 171 -8.77 39.37 4.26
C ARG A 171 -9.24 39.64 5.69
N GLU A 172 -9.92 40.76 5.90
CA GLU A 172 -10.43 41.19 7.19
C GLU A 172 -11.48 40.22 7.75
N VAL A 173 -12.31 39.64 6.87
CA VAL A 173 -13.31 38.63 7.24
C VAL A 173 -12.62 37.32 7.60
N PHE A 174 -11.64 36.91 6.80
CA PHE A 174 -10.85 35.71 7.07
C PHE A 174 -10.12 35.79 8.41
N ASP A 175 -9.43 36.91 8.67
CA ASP A 175 -8.70 37.14 9.91
C ASP A 175 -9.64 37.20 11.12
N ALA A 176 -10.87 37.70 10.96
CA ALA A 176 -11.89 37.66 12.01
C ALA A 176 -12.33 36.22 12.34
N TYR A 177 -12.57 35.37 11.34
CA TYR A 177 -12.88 33.96 11.57
C TYR A 177 -11.73 33.20 12.22
N LEU A 178 -10.49 33.52 11.83
CA LEU A 178 -9.31 32.92 12.45
C LEU A 178 -9.18 33.33 13.91
N ALA A 179 -9.45 34.60 14.24
CA ALA A 179 -9.45 35.08 15.62
C ALA A 179 -10.53 34.39 16.47
N GLU A 180 -11.72 34.14 15.91
CA GLU A 180 -12.78 33.38 16.60
C GLU A 180 -12.37 31.91 16.85
N ALA A 181 -11.68 31.27 15.89
CA ALA A 181 -11.12 29.93 16.07
C ALA A 181 -10.05 29.90 17.17
N GLU A 182 -9.08 30.82 17.09
CA GLU A 182 -7.97 30.92 18.05
C GLU A 182 -8.45 31.28 19.46
N ALA A 183 -9.52 32.06 19.60
CA ALA A 183 -10.12 32.38 20.90
C ALA A 183 -10.72 31.17 21.61
N ARG A 184 -11.16 30.14 20.86
CA ARG A 184 -11.79 28.91 21.40
C ARG A 184 -10.76 27.82 21.66
N ASP A 185 -9.91 27.57 20.67
CA ASP A 185 -8.81 26.62 20.78
C ASP A 185 -7.60 27.12 19.97
N PRO A 186 -6.63 27.79 20.63
CA PRO A 186 -5.41 28.28 20.00
C PRO A 186 -4.50 27.17 19.44
N HIS A 187 -4.82 25.90 19.68
CA HIS A 187 -3.99 24.77 19.30
C HIS A 187 -4.69 23.81 18.32
N HIS A 188 -5.89 24.17 17.83
CA HIS A 188 -6.66 23.37 16.90
C HIS A 188 -5.98 23.29 15.52
N TYR A 189 -5.40 22.13 15.21
CA TYR A 189 -4.62 21.87 13.99
C TYR A 189 -5.44 22.14 12.72
N GLY A 190 -6.70 21.70 12.68
CA GLY A 190 -7.58 21.88 11.53
C GLY A 190 -7.76 23.35 11.14
N CYS A 191 -7.90 24.25 12.12
CA CYS A 191 -8.05 25.69 11.88
C CYS A 191 -6.76 26.30 11.32
N HIS A 192 -5.62 25.97 11.94
CA HIS A 192 -4.31 26.44 11.47
C HIS A 192 -3.92 25.88 10.10
N ALA A 193 -4.35 24.66 9.77
CA ALA A 193 -4.17 24.08 8.44
C ALA A 193 -4.97 24.83 7.36
N GLN A 194 -6.22 25.23 7.64
CA GLN A 194 -7.00 26.07 6.72
C GLN A 194 -6.43 27.49 6.59
N ALA A 195 -5.91 28.06 7.69
CA ALA A 195 -5.18 29.34 7.65
C ALA A 195 -3.94 29.27 6.76
N LEU A 196 -3.14 28.21 6.89
CA LEU A 196 -1.98 27.98 6.02
C LEU A 196 -2.40 27.89 4.54
N GLU A 197 -3.44 27.14 4.21
CA GLU A 197 -3.94 27.02 2.83
C GLU A 197 -4.46 28.36 2.27
N TYR A 198 -5.09 29.21 3.08
CA TYR A 198 -5.51 30.54 2.63
C TYR A 198 -4.31 31.44 2.31
N LEU A 199 -3.27 31.38 3.14
CA LEU A 199 -2.07 32.23 3.06
C LEU A 199 -1.01 31.73 2.07
N CYS A 200 -1.21 30.57 1.45
CA CYS A 200 -0.28 30.08 0.43
C CYS A 200 -0.41 30.83 -0.90
N ALA A 201 0.63 30.76 -1.73
CA ALA A 201 0.77 31.56 -2.95
C ALA A 201 -0.31 31.26 -4.03
N LYS A 202 -0.85 30.04 -4.08
CA LYS A 202 -1.92 29.68 -5.02
C LYS A 202 -3.30 30.27 -4.63
N TRP A 203 -3.41 30.82 -3.43
CA TRP A 203 -4.63 31.45 -2.90
C TRP A 203 -4.38 32.94 -2.68
N TYR A 204 -4.48 33.44 -1.45
CA TYR A 204 -4.53 34.88 -1.17
C TYR A 204 -3.28 35.43 -0.50
N GLY A 205 -2.23 34.61 -0.36
CA GLY A 205 -0.98 35.03 0.27
C GLY A 205 0.24 34.79 -0.61
N SER A 206 1.35 34.41 0.03
CA SER A 206 2.65 34.20 -0.60
C SER A 206 3.42 33.11 0.14
N HIS A 207 4.46 32.54 -0.48
CA HIS A 207 5.32 31.57 0.22
C HIS A 207 5.89 32.15 1.52
N GLU A 208 6.35 33.40 1.50
CA GLU A 208 6.88 34.10 2.67
C GLU A 208 5.83 34.24 3.78
N GLU A 209 4.60 34.64 3.44
CA GLU A 209 3.52 34.79 4.41
C GLU A 209 3.10 33.44 5.02
N MET A 210 2.97 32.42 4.17
CA MET A 210 2.64 31.04 4.56
C MET A 210 3.68 30.47 5.53
N PHE A 211 4.97 30.55 5.19
CA PHE A 211 6.04 30.07 6.07
C PHE A 211 6.07 30.83 7.39
N ARG A 212 6.01 32.16 7.35
CA ARG A 212 6.02 32.98 8.57
C ARG A 212 4.85 32.65 9.50
N TYR A 213 3.66 32.40 8.95
CA TYR A 213 2.50 31.96 9.71
C TYR A 213 2.77 30.59 10.36
N ALA A 214 3.18 29.60 9.56
CA ALA A 214 3.40 28.24 10.02
C ALA A 214 4.48 28.16 11.12
N GLU A 215 5.59 28.89 10.94
CA GLU A 215 6.69 28.97 11.89
C GLU A 215 6.28 29.62 13.20
N ARG A 216 5.50 30.70 13.15
CA ARG A 216 4.99 31.37 14.35
C ARG A 216 4.08 30.45 15.16
N VAL A 217 3.13 29.79 14.50
CA VAL A 217 2.19 28.87 15.15
C VAL A 217 2.93 27.69 15.78
N ALA A 218 3.87 27.08 15.06
CA ALA A 218 4.70 26.00 15.59
C ALA A 218 5.54 26.46 16.80
N ALA A 219 6.11 27.66 16.76
CA ALA A 219 6.91 28.19 17.86
C ALA A 219 6.10 28.43 19.14
N SER A 220 4.80 28.73 19.03
CA SER A 220 3.89 28.90 20.17
C SER A 220 3.23 27.61 20.65
N ALA A 221 3.38 26.50 19.92
CA ALA A 221 2.67 25.26 20.20
C ALA A 221 3.28 24.49 21.40
N PRO A 222 2.46 23.84 22.25
CA PRO A 222 2.96 23.05 23.36
C PRO A 222 3.76 21.83 22.87
N PRO A 223 4.65 21.26 23.72
CA PRO A 223 5.39 20.04 23.37
C PRO A 223 4.45 18.91 22.93
N GLY A 224 4.81 18.20 21.86
CA GLY A 224 4.03 17.10 21.30
C GLY A 224 2.85 17.52 20.42
N SER A 225 2.50 18.81 20.33
CA SER A 225 1.41 19.28 19.46
C SER A 225 1.68 19.01 17.98
N LYS A 226 0.65 18.59 17.24
CA LYS A 226 0.67 18.43 15.77
C LYS A 226 1.01 19.73 15.05
N LEU A 227 0.81 20.90 15.68
CA LEU A 227 1.18 22.20 15.12
C LEU A 227 2.67 22.35 14.84
N HIS A 228 3.54 21.56 15.49
CA HIS A 228 4.97 21.51 15.15
C HIS A 228 5.22 21.01 13.71
N ALA A 229 4.27 20.28 13.11
CA ALA A 229 4.33 19.85 11.71
C ALA A 229 3.76 20.87 10.72
N LEU A 230 3.20 22.00 11.16
CA LEU A 230 2.62 23.00 10.25
C LEU A 230 3.66 23.60 9.27
N PRO A 231 4.92 23.88 9.67
CA PRO A 231 5.99 24.28 8.74
C PRO A 231 6.32 23.22 7.69
N LEU A 232 6.19 21.93 8.03
CA LEU A 232 6.38 20.84 7.06
C LEU A 232 5.30 20.89 5.98
N ARG A 233 4.04 21.15 6.37
CA ARG A 233 2.95 21.32 5.41
C ARG A 233 3.17 22.53 4.49
N ALA A 234 3.70 23.64 5.01
CA ALA A 234 4.11 24.80 4.21
C ALA A 234 5.24 24.45 3.22
N ALA A 235 6.24 23.71 3.69
CA ALA A 235 7.36 23.24 2.86
C ALA A 235 6.88 22.32 1.73
N LEU A 236 5.95 21.41 2.02
CA LEU A 236 5.39 20.51 1.02
C LEU A 236 4.55 21.26 -0.02
N GLU A 237 3.70 22.20 0.39
CA GLU A 237 2.92 23.02 -0.54
C GLU A 237 3.84 23.87 -1.44
N TYR A 238 4.94 24.41 -0.90
CA TYR A 238 5.97 25.10 -1.68
C TYR A 238 6.64 24.17 -2.71
N ARG A 239 7.10 22.98 -2.29
CA ARG A 239 7.76 22.04 -3.22
C ARG A 239 6.82 21.56 -4.33
N LEU A 240 5.56 21.33 -4.02
CA LEU A 240 4.56 20.89 -5.00
C LEU A 240 4.12 22.02 -5.94
N SER A 241 4.27 23.30 -5.56
CA SER A 241 4.02 24.42 -6.46
C SER A 241 5.16 24.62 -7.47
N GLU A 242 6.40 24.41 -7.03
CA GLU A 242 7.62 24.56 -7.82
C GLU A 242 8.01 23.28 -8.59
N ALA A 243 7.09 22.75 -9.40
CA ALA A 243 7.27 21.50 -10.14
C ALA A 243 8.46 21.51 -11.13
N ASP A 244 8.83 22.70 -11.64
CA ASP A 244 10.01 22.89 -12.51
C ASP A 244 11.33 23.06 -11.72
N GLY A 245 11.26 22.93 -10.39
CA GLY A 245 12.35 23.18 -9.44
C GLY A 245 12.35 24.63 -8.94
N PRO A 246 12.82 24.87 -7.70
CA PRO A 246 12.93 26.23 -7.17
C PRO A 246 13.97 27.04 -7.94
N GLU A 247 13.86 28.37 -7.88
CA GLU A 247 14.91 29.28 -8.36
C GLU A 247 16.28 28.94 -7.73
N ASP A 248 17.39 29.15 -8.45
CA ASP A 248 18.75 28.97 -7.92
C ASP A 248 19.39 30.34 -7.61
N PRO A 249 19.72 30.67 -6.34
CA PRO A 249 19.57 29.83 -5.14
C PRO A 249 18.14 29.77 -4.60
N ASP A 250 17.75 28.63 -4.03
CA ASP A 250 16.41 28.42 -3.44
C ASP A 250 16.24 29.32 -2.20
N PRO A 251 15.36 30.32 -2.25
CA PRO A 251 15.20 31.28 -1.15
C PRO A 251 14.57 30.67 0.10
N TYR A 252 13.85 29.54 -0.01
CA TYR A 252 13.17 28.88 1.10
C TYR A 252 13.83 27.57 1.55
N GLY A 253 14.89 27.12 0.86
CA GLY A 253 15.65 25.91 1.19
C GLY A 253 16.01 25.76 2.68
N PRO A 254 16.56 26.80 3.35
CA PRO A 254 16.85 26.72 4.79
C PRO A 254 15.61 26.51 5.68
N ARG A 255 14.45 27.07 5.29
CA ARG A 255 13.18 26.87 6.01
C ARG A 255 12.62 25.46 5.80
N VAL A 256 12.79 24.92 4.59
CA VAL A 256 12.45 23.52 4.29
C VAL A 256 13.26 22.56 5.17
N GLU A 257 14.58 22.74 5.26
CA GLU A 257 15.43 21.92 6.12
C GLU A 257 15.05 22.02 7.61
N ALA A 258 14.75 23.23 8.09
CA ALA A 258 14.28 23.44 9.46
C ALA A 258 12.92 22.77 9.72
N ALA A 259 12.02 22.76 8.72
CA ALA A 259 10.72 22.11 8.82
C ALA A 259 10.85 20.58 8.88
N ILE A 260 11.72 19.98 8.06
CA ILE A 260 12.02 18.55 8.10
C ILE A 260 12.60 18.16 9.46
N ALA A 261 13.60 18.89 9.95
CA ALA A 261 14.23 18.61 11.24
C ALA A 261 13.22 18.69 12.41
N ARG A 262 12.33 19.69 12.39
CA ARG A 262 11.25 19.82 13.38
C ARG A 262 10.28 18.64 13.30
N ALA A 263 9.88 18.23 12.11
CA ALA A 263 8.92 17.13 11.92
C ALA A 263 9.51 15.76 12.28
N LEU A 264 10.80 15.51 12.00
CA LEU A 264 11.51 14.31 12.46
C LEU A 264 11.53 14.27 14.01
N SER A 265 11.94 15.36 14.64
CA SER A 265 11.93 15.46 16.11
C SER A 265 10.52 15.28 16.70
N LEU A 266 9.48 15.79 16.04
CA LEU A 266 8.09 15.56 16.46
C LEU A 266 7.72 14.08 16.33
N SER A 267 8.05 13.45 15.20
CA SER A 267 7.78 12.02 14.96
C SER A 267 8.35 11.12 16.05
N ASP A 268 9.54 11.43 16.56
CA ASP A 268 10.21 10.70 17.64
C ASP A 268 9.47 10.81 18.99
N THR A 269 8.65 11.83 19.19
CA THR A 269 7.87 11.99 20.44
C THR A 269 6.59 11.15 20.49
N TYR A 270 6.08 10.70 19.33
CA TYR A 270 4.89 9.88 19.24
C TYR A 270 5.21 8.40 19.45
N ALA A 271 4.32 7.68 20.12
CA ALA A 271 4.59 6.33 20.58
C ALA A 271 4.61 5.32 19.41
N GLY A 272 5.75 4.66 19.22
CA GLY A 272 5.85 3.48 18.35
C GLY A 272 5.52 3.69 16.87
N ALA A 273 5.70 2.62 16.09
CA ALA A 273 5.24 2.56 14.71
C ALA A 273 3.71 2.41 14.66
N GLY A 274 3.06 3.06 13.69
CA GLY A 274 1.61 2.94 13.50
C GLY A 274 0.75 3.78 14.45
N ASP A 275 1.28 4.87 15.01
CA ASP A 275 0.45 5.83 15.74
C ASP A 275 -0.49 6.58 14.77
N ARG A 276 -1.81 6.41 14.94
CA ARG A 276 -2.85 7.03 14.10
C ARG A 276 -2.85 8.56 14.20
N GLU A 277 -2.54 9.14 15.36
CA GLU A 277 -2.51 10.60 15.53
C GLU A 277 -1.34 11.23 14.77
N ALA A 278 -0.24 10.48 14.60
CA ALA A 278 0.93 10.92 13.86
C ALA A 278 0.87 10.63 12.36
N ALA A 279 -0.05 9.76 11.92
CA ALA A 279 -0.10 9.26 10.54
C ALA A 279 -0.10 10.38 9.50
N GLY A 280 -0.94 11.42 9.69
CA GLY A 280 -1.06 12.53 8.74
C GLY A 280 0.28 13.23 8.46
N PHE A 281 0.94 13.74 9.49
CA PHE A 281 2.20 14.47 9.27
C PHE A 281 3.38 13.55 8.93
N ARG A 282 3.37 12.28 9.35
CA ARG A 282 4.40 11.32 8.97
C ARG A 282 4.33 11.00 7.47
N ASN A 283 3.15 10.91 6.89
CA ASN A 283 2.97 10.77 5.44
C ASN A 283 3.46 12.01 4.67
N ASP A 284 3.14 13.23 5.17
CA ASP A 284 3.69 14.48 4.63
C ASP A 284 5.23 14.49 4.68
N LEU A 285 5.80 14.00 5.78
CA LEU A 285 7.25 13.95 6.01
C LEU A 285 7.93 12.95 5.08
N ALA A 286 7.34 11.77 4.88
CA ALA A 286 7.87 10.76 3.96
C ALA A 286 7.97 11.31 2.54
N LEU A 287 6.90 11.94 2.03
CA LEU A 287 6.94 12.57 0.70
C LEU A 287 7.97 13.70 0.64
N MET A 288 8.03 14.56 1.65
CA MET A 288 8.99 15.66 1.69
C MET A 288 10.45 15.17 1.66
N LEU A 289 10.78 14.09 2.38
CA LEU A 289 12.11 13.48 2.39
C LEU A 289 12.48 12.88 1.02
N ILE A 290 11.51 12.29 0.31
CA ILE A 290 11.70 11.82 -1.07
C ILE A 290 12.00 12.99 -2.00
N LEU A 291 11.21 14.08 -1.92
CA LEU A 291 11.42 15.28 -2.72
C LEU A 291 12.78 15.97 -2.47
N CYS A 292 13.38 15.72 -1.29
CA CYS A 292 14.71 16.22 -0.91
C CYS A 292 15.85 15.21 -1.13
N ASP A 293 15.62 14.07 -1.80
CA ASP A 293 16.62 12.98 -2.01
C ASP A 293 17.27 12.46 -0.71
N ARG A 294 16.42 12.23 0.32
CA ARG A 294 16.83 11.70 1.65
C ARG A 294 16.20 10.32 1.92
N PRO A 295 16.53 9.29 1.13
CA PRO A 295 15.86 7.99 1.18
C PRO A 295 16.09 7.22 2.48
N ASP A 296 17.25 7.39 3.14
CA ASP A 296 17.55 6.71 4.41
C ASP A 296 16.55 7.13 5.50
N GLU A 297 16.32 8.44 5.65
CA GLU A 297 15.36 8.99 6.60
C GLU A 297 13.91 8.70 6.18
N ALA A 298 13.62 8.75 4.88
CA ALA A 298 12.29 8.40 4.37
C ALA A 298 11.91 6.95 4.75
N LEU A 299 12.86 6.01 4.66
CA LEU A 299 12.64 4.63 5.05
C LEU A 299 12.27 4.49 6.54
N ASP A 300 12.97 5.22 7.42
CA ASP A 300 12.66 5.21 8.85
C ASP A 300 11.29 5.81 9.15
N VAL A 301 10.91 6.87 8.43
CA VAL A 301 9.55 7.42 8.53
C VAL A 301 8.51 6.43 8.02
N PHE A 302 8.73 5.72 6.91
CA PHE A 302 7.82 4.66 6.45
C PHE A 302 7.65 3.53 7.48
N ARG A 303 8.71 3.18 8.21
CA ARG A 303 8.61 2.23 9.34
C ARG A 303 7.75 2.82 10.46
N ALA A 304 7.91 4.11 10.78
CA ALA A 304 7.11 4.80 11.80
C ALA A 304 5.63 5.00 11.41
N ILE A 305 5.33 5.18 10.12
CA ILE A 305 3.96 5.22 9.58
C ILE A 305 3.24 3.88 9.81
N GLY A 306 3.95 2.77 9.58
CA GLY A 306 3.37 1.44 9.72
C GLY A 306 2.30 1.18 8.68
N VAL A 307 1.08 0.86 9.12
CA VAL A 307 -0.07 0.52 8.26
C VAL A 307 -0.95 1.71 7.88
N HIS A 308 -0.71 2.90 8.42
CA HIS A 308 -1.63 4.04 8.29
C HIS A 308 -1.20 5.01 7.18
N ALA A 309 -1.50 4.65 5.93
CA ALA A 309 -1.44 5.62 4.83
C ALA A 309 -2.60 6.62 4.95
N THR A 310 -2.39 7.83 4.41
CA THR A 310 -3.38 8.91 4.46
C THR A 310 -3.68 9.45 3.07
N GLU A 311 -4.87 10.02 2.82
CA GLU A 311 -5.19 10.56 1.49
C GLU A 311 -4.23 11.68 1.08
N HIS A 312 -3.95 12.61 1.99
CA HIS A 312 -2.91 13.61 1.82
C HIS A 312 -1.59 13.06 2.37
N PRO A 313 -0.44 13.21 1.66
CA PRO A 313 -0.26 14.04 0.47
C PRO A 313 -0.41 13.30 -0.86
N TRP A 314 -0.57 11.98 -0.83
CA TRP A 314 -0.49 11.10 -1.99
C TRP A 314 -1.56 11.37 -3.06
N ASN A 315 -2.72 11.89 -2.67
CA ASN A 315 -3.77 12.35 -3.60
C ASN A 315 -3.34 13.46 -4.56
N ARG A 316 -2.20 14.13 -4.30
CA ARG A 316 -1.61 15.12 -5.20
C ARG A 316 -0.84 14.48 -6.36
N LEU A 317 -0.48 13.20 -6.23
CA LEU A 317 0.30 12.44 -7.22
C LEU A 317 -0.59 11.48 -8.02
N GLY A 318 -1.52 10.80 -7.35
CA GLY A 318 -2.36 9.77 -7.96
C GLY A 318 -3.31 9.11 -6.96
N ASP A 319 -3.58 7.82 -7.15
CA ASP A 319 -4.33 7.02 -6.18
C ASP A 319 -3.53 6.92 -4.86
N PRO A 320 -4.05 7.44 -3.73
CA PRO A 320 -3.23 7.68 -2.54
C PRO A 320 -2.51 6.45 -1.99
N ARG A 321 -3.21 5.30 -1.96
CA ARG A 321 -2.62 4.07 -1.43
C ARG A 321 -1.57 3.52 -2.39
N THR A 322 -1.85 3.54 -3.69
CA THR A 322 -0.91 3.09 -4.72
C THR A 322 0.37 3.90 -4.66
N GLU A 323 0.25 5.23 -4.68
CA GLU A 323 1.40 6.16 -4.61
C GLU A 323 2.21 5.98 -3.34
N PHE A 324 1.57 5.77 -2.18
CA PHE A 324 2.27 5.47 -0.93
C PHE A 324 3.13 4.19 -1.03
N LEU A 325 2.55 3.11 -1.57
CA LEU A 325 3.24 1.82 -1.69
C LEU A 325 4.37 1.88 -2.73
N GLU A 326 4.14 2.53 -3.86
CA GLU A 326 5.15 2.75 -4.90
C GLU A 326 6.31 3.58 -4.36
N ALA A 327 6.04 4.72 -3.71
CA ALA A 327 7.06 5.56 -3.10
C ALA A 327 7.90 4.80 -2.06
N ARG A 328 7.26 3.98 -1.21
CA ARG A 328 7.94 3.14 -0.24
C ARG A 328 8.82 2.08 -0.90
N SER A 329 8.34 1.47 -1.99
CA SER A 329 9.07 0.47 -2.77
C SER A 329 10.28 1.11 -3.46
N ASP A 330 10.11 2.28 -4.07
CA ASP A 330 11.16 3.04 -4.74
C ASP A 330 12.28 3.44 -3.78
N VAL A 331 11.94 3.91 -2.58
CA VAL A 331 12.93 4.19 -1.52
C VAL A 331 13.74 2.93 -1.17
N GLN A 332 13.09 1.76 -1.04
CA GLN A 332 13.82 0.51 -0.80
C GLN A 332 14.74 0.16 -1.97
N LEU A 333 14.27 0.31 -3.21
CA LEU A 333 15.01 -0.03 -4.42
C LEU A 333 16.24 0.87 -4.59
N ASP A 334 16.10 2.17 -4.35
CA ASP A 334 17.20 3.13 -4.40
C ASP A 334 18.28 2.79 -3.35
N LEU A 335 17.89 2.63 -2.09
CA LEU A 335 18.82 2.22 -1.02
C LEU A 335 19.50 0.87 -1.34
N ALA A 336 18.77 -0.09 -1.89
CA ALA A 336 19.33 -1.38 -2.28
C ALA A 336 20.36 -1.25 -3.39
N ALA A 337 20.13 -0.35 -4.34
CA ALA A 337 21.06 -0.07 -5.44
C ALA A 337 22.34 0.66 -4.98
N ARG A 338 22.26 1.46 -3.91
CA ARG A 338 23.39 2.17 -3.30
C ARG A 338 24.36 1.22 -2.56
N ILE A 339 23.88 0.09 -2.04
CA ILE A 339 24.74 -0.89 -1.35
C ILE A 339 25.60 -1.69 -2.34
N PRO A 340 26.93 -1.79 -2.14
CA PRO A 340 27.79 -2.62 -2.98
C PRO A 340 27.32 -4.08 -3.06
N LEU A 341 27.47 -4.74 -4.21
CA LEU A 341 26.95 -6.10 -4.44
C LEU A 341 27.44 -7.13 -3.40
N PHE A 342 28.66 -6.98 -2.89
CA PHE A 342 29.22 -7.84 -1.83
C PHE A 342 29.34 -7.12 -0.49
N GLY A 343 28.73 -5.94 -0.36
CA GLY A 343 28.61 -5.21 0.90
C GLY A 343 27.75 -5.95 1.91
N ARG A 344 27.93 -5.60 3.18
CA ARG A 344 27.04 -6.02 4.26
C ARG A 344 25.74 -5.21 4.13
N PRO A 345 24.56 -5.85 4.20
CA PRO A 345 23.31 -5.11 4.26
C PRO A 345 23.24 -4.30 5.56
N PRO A 346 22.43 -3.22 5.62
CA PRO A 346 22.20 -2.47 6.83
C PRO A 346 21.71 -3.41 7.95
N GLU A 347 22.09 -3.08 9.18
CA GLU A 347 21.63 -3.81 10.35
C GLU A 347 20.12 -3.55 10.51
N PRO A 348 19.30 -4.59 10.75
CA PRO A 348 17.89 -4.39 10.98
C PRO A 348 17.66 -3.49 12.19
N PRO A 349 16.53 -2.76 12.23
CA PRO A 349 16.20 -1.92 13.38
C PRO A 349 16.17 -2.77 14.67
N ALA A 350 16.65 -2.20 15.77
CA ALA A 350 16.78 -2.88 17.06
C ALA A 350 15.43 -3.39 17.61
N THR A 351 14.34 -2.75 17.21
CA THR A 351 12.97 -3.20 17.45
C THR A 351 12.21 -3.20 16.13
N THR A 352 11.71 -4.35 15.72
CA THR A 352 10.73 -4.45 14.64
C THR A 352 9.35 -4.50 15.27
N PRO A 353 8.42 -3.62 14.88
CA PRO A 353 7.03 -3.75 15.29
C PRO A 353 6.53 -5.15 14.90
N ASP A 354 5.81 -5.80 15.80
CA ASP A 354 5.22 -7.09 15.50
C ASP A 354 3.99 -6.89 14.61
N TRP A 355 4.19 -7.02 13.30
CA TRP A 355 3.12 -6.98 12.33
C TRP A 355 2.42 -8.35 12.17
N ALA A 356 2.74 -9.38 12.97
CA ALA A 356 2.23 -10.74 12.77
C ALA A 356 0.69 -10.85 12.82
N ASP A 357 0.07 -10.05 13.69
CA ASP A 357 -1.39 -9.98 13.84
C ASP A 357 -2.06 -9.27 12.65
N LEU A 358 -1.33 -8.37 11.96
CA LEU A 358 -1.80 -7.64 10.78
C LEU A 358 -1.37 -8.28 9.46
N ALA A 359 -0.50 -9.29 9.50
CA ALA A 359 0.01 -9.92 8.29
C ALA A 359 -1.13 -10.61 7.51
N PRO A 360 -1.24 -10.37 6.20
CA PRO A 360 -2.32 -10.92 5.40
C PRO A 360 -2.29 -12.45 5.43
N ARG A 361 -3.46 -13.04 5.67
CA ARG A 361 -3.71 -14.47 5.51
C ARG A 361 -4.22 -14.68 4.09
N ALA A 362 -3.58 -15.56 3.34
CA ALA A 362 -3.88 -15.77 1.92
C ALA A 362 -4.15 -17.25 1.62
N VAL A 363 -5.25 -17.53 0.94
CA VAL A 363 -5.62 -18.88 0.44
C VAL A 363 -6.16 -18.75 -0.98
N ALA A 364 -5.74 -19.63 -1.88
CA ALA A 364 -6.29 -19.72 -3.22
C ALA A 364 -7.26 -20.91 -3.31
N ILE A 365 -8.44 -20.67 -3.88
CA ILE A 365 -9.40 -21.70 -4.25
C ILE A 365 -9.27 -21.95 -5.75
N VAL A 366 -9.04 -23.22 -6.11
CA VAL A 366 -8.80 -23.64 -7.49
C VAL A 366 -9.78 -24.75 -7.85
N PRO A 367 -10.59 -24.62 -8.91
CA PRO A 367 -11.51 -25.65 -9.39
C PRO A 367 -10.77 -26.73 -10.20
N ALA A 368 -9.71 -27.29 -9.61
CA ALA A 368 -8.92 -28.36 -10.15
C ALA A 368 -8.43 -29.29 -9.02
N PRO A 369 -8.22 -30.59 -9.28
CA PRO A 369 -7.82 -31.55 -8.27
C PRO A 369 -6.39 -31.28 -7.77
N PRO A 370 -6.04 -31.62 -6.50
CA PRO A 370 -4.76 -31.23 -5.91
C PRO A 370 -3.54 -31.71 -6.70
N ALA A 371 -3.65 -32.86 -7.37
CA ALA A 371 -2.57 -33.39 -8.20
C ALA A 371 -2.27 -32.52 -9.44
N ALA A 372 -3.30 -31.96 -10.09
CA ALA A 372 -3.13 -31.08 -11.24
C ALA A 372 -2.51 -29.74 -10.80
N VAL A 373 -3.02 -29.17 -9.71
CA VAL A 373 -2.49 -27.93 -9.12
C VAL A 373 -1.05 -28.13 -8.67
N ALA A 374 -0.74 -29.23 -7.99
CA ALA A 374 0.60 -29.58 -7.56
C ALA A 374 1.58 -29.69 -8.74
N GLN A 375 1.13 -30.23 -9.88
CA GLN A 375 1.96 -30.34 -11.09
C GLN A 375 2.26 -28.97 -11.70
N ALA A 376 1.24 -28.10 -11.82
CA ALA A 376 1.42 -26.73 -12.33
C ALA A 376 2.27 -25.87 -11.36
N ALA A 377 2.12 -26.12 -10.05
CA ALA A 377 2.88 -25.49 -8.99
C ALA A 377 4.37 -25.88 -8.94
N LEU A 378 4.80 -26.94 -9.63
CA LEU A 378 6.21 -27.37 -9.65
C LEU A 378 7.18 -26.29 -10.17
N LEU A 379 6.67 -25.39 -11.01
CA LEU A 379 7.43 -24.29 -11.59
C LEU A 379 7.35 -23.01 -10.76
N CYS A 380 6.54 -23.00 -9.69
CA CYS A 380 6.46 -21.87 -8.78
C CYS A 380 7.75 -21.75 -7.97
N GLY A 381 8.21 -20.52 -7.78
CA GLY A 381 9.40 -20.21 -6.97
C GLY A 381 9.24 -20.44 -5.47
N PHE A 382 8.05 -20.88 -5.03
CA PHE A 382 7.57 -20.94 -3.65
C PHE A 382 7.31 -22.37 -3.19
N SER A 383 7.45 -22.63 -1.90
CA SER A 383 6.92 -23.84 -1.27
C SER A 383 5.42 -23.67 -1.02
N LEU A 384 4.61 -24.53 -1.63
CA LEU A 384 3.14 -24.42 -1.60
C LEU A 384 2.54 -25.62 -0.86
N ARG A 385 1.52 -25.38 -0.03
CA ARG A 385 0.71 -26.45 0.57
C ARG A 385 -0.62 -26.52 -0.16
N THR A 386 -0.99 -27.72 -0.63
CA THR A 386 -2.26 -27.98 -1.31
C THR A 386 -3.12 -28.90 -0.47
N ALA A 387 -4.42 -28.63 -0.38
CA ALA A 387 -5.39 -29.47 0.33
C ALA A 387 -6.65 -29.67 -0.52
N PRO A 388 -7.31 -30.83 -0.47
CA PRO A 388 -8.56 -31.07 -1.21
C PRO A 388 -9.70 -30.17 -0.67
N ALA A 389 -10.47 -29.58 -1.59
CA ALA A 389 -11.59 -28.69 -1.29
C ALA A 389 -12.87 -29.21 -1.97
N GLY A 390 -13.50 -30.26 -1.44
CA GLY A 390 -14.73 -30.82 -2.02
C GLY A 390 -14.56 -31.45 -3.42
N GLU A 391 -15.65 -31.52 -4.20
CA GLU A 391 -15.71 -32.21 -5.51
C GLU A 391 -14.79 -31.58 -6.56
N GLY A 392 -13.53 -32.01 -6.60
CA GLY A 392 -12.59 -31.67 -7.68
C GLY A 392 -11.91 -30.30 -7.56
N SER A 393 -12.05 -29.60 -6.44
CA SER A 393 -11.34 -28.34 -6.18
C SER A 393 -10.22 -28.50 -5.13
N SER A 394 -9.35 -27.51 -5.03
CA SER A 394 -8.20 -27.49 -4.11
C SER A 394 -8.04 -26.14 -3.43
N TYR A 395 -7.62 -26.15 -2.17
CA TYR A 395 -7.03 -25.01 -1.49
C TYR A 395 -5.52 -24.99 -1.69
N VAL A 396 -4.94 -23.81 -1.87
CA VAL A 396 -3.50 -23.59 -1.95
C VAL A 396 -3.10 -22.46 -1.00
N GLU A 397 -2.06 -22.68 -0.21
CA GLU A 397 -1.41 -21.64 0.60
C GLU A 397 0.10 -21.67 0.39
N VAL A 398 0.77 -20.54 0.63
CA VAL A 398 2.23 -20.47 0.66
C VAL A 398 2.71 -20.89 2.03
N VAL A 399 3.67 -21.82 2.11
CA VAL A 399 4.27 -22.22 3.38
C VAL A 399 5.24 -21.13 3.84
N PRO A 400 5.08 -20.57 5.07
CA PRO A 400 6.02 -19.60 5.61
C PRO A 400 7.42 -20.24 5.75
N GLU A 401 8.41 -19.77 4.99
CA GLU A 401 9.79 -20.23 5.14
C GLU A 401 10.51 -19.40 6.23
N ALA A 402 11.03 -20.07 7.27
CA ALA A 402 11.67 -19.47 8.45
C ALA A 402 12.95 -18.65 8.15
N ALA A 403 13.42 -18.61 6.92
CA ALA A 403 14.51 -17.75 6.48
C ALA A 403 14.28 -17.35 5.02
N ARG A 404 13.90 -16.08 4.78
CA ARG A 404 13.88 -15.47 3.45
C ARG A 404 15.30 -15.55 2.86
N GLY A 405 15.55 -16.56 2.02
CA GLY A 405 16.86 -16.77 1.40
C GLY A 405 17.22 -15.70 0.37
N ARG A 406 18.47 -15.68 -0.12
CA ARG A 406 19.03 -14.67 -1.07
C ARG A 406 18.31 -14.50 -2.43
N ARG A 407 17.18 -15.17 -2.66
CA ARG A 407 16.32 -15.04 -3.85
C ARG A 407 14.91 -14.55 -3.49
N ALA A 408 14.63 -14.25 -2.22
CA ALA A 408 13.35 -13.74 -1.77
C ALA A 408 13.10 -12.31 -2.28
N ALA A 409 14.15 -11.53 -2.53
CA ALA A 409 14.07 -10.18 -3.10
C ALA A 409 13.55 -10.10 -4.54
N LEU A 410 13.39 -11.26 -5.20
CA LEU A 410 12.75 -11.40 -6.52
C LEU A 410 11.28 -11.83 -6.41
N LEU A 411 10.80 -12.15 -5.21
CA LEU A 411 9.43 -12.62 -5.03
C LEU A 411 8.51 -11.39 -5.02
N PRO A 412 7.39 -11.43 -5.75
CA PRO A 412 6.43 -10.34 -5.74
C PRO A 412 5.89 -10.07 -4.33
N GLU A 413 5.43 -8.84 -4.13
CA GLU A 413 4.86 -8.36 -2.87
C GLU A 413 3.72 -9.26 -2.37
N GLU A 414 3.01 -9.92 -3.30
CA GLU A 414 2.00 -10.95 -3.03
C GLU A 414 2.47 -12.37 -3.46
N PRO A 415 3.03 -13.18 -2.53
CA PRO A 415 3.60 -14.49 -2.85
C PRO A 415 2.60 -15.48 -3.48
N LEU A 416 1.37 -15.50 -2.96
CA LEU A 416 0.34 -16.43 -3.42
C LEU A 416 -0.28 -15.99 -4.76
N THR A 417 -0.49 -14.69 -4.95
CA THR A 417 -0.94 -14.13 -6.25
C THR A 417 0.08 -14.44 -7.34
N SER A 418 1.37 -14.22 -7.09
CA SER A 418 2.43 -14.55 -8.05
C SER A 418 2.53 -16.05 -8.33
N ALA A 419 2.39 -16.88 -7.30
CA ALA A 419 2.31 -18.32 -7.50
C ALA A 419 1.12 -18.68 -8.39
N ALA A 420 -0.05 -18.06 -8.16
CA ALA A 420 -1.26 -18.28 -8.95
C ALA A 420 -1.12 -17.80 -10.40
N GLU A 421 -0.44 -16.69 -10.68
CA GLU A 421 -0.09 -16.31 -12.04
C GLU A 421 0.73 -17.42 -12.73
N THR A 422 1.70 -17.98 -12.01
CA THR A 422 2.56 -19.01 -12.57
C THR A 422 1.80 -20.32 -12.82
N PHE A 423 1.05 -20.82 -11.84
CA PHE A 423 0.38 -22.13 -11.96
C PHE A 423 -0.92 -22.09 -12.78
N THR A 424 -1.50 -20.91 -13.05
CA THR A 424 -2.65 -20.79 -13.97
C THR A 424 -2.23 -20.57 -15.42
N THR A 425 -0.93 -20.44 -15.70
CA THR A 425 -0.42 -20.22 -17.06
C THR A 425 -0.57 -21.49 -17.91
N GLY A 426 -1.32 -21.40 -19.02
CA GLY A 426 -1.53 -22.53 -19.93
C GLY A 426 -2.58 -23.54 -19.46
N GLU A 427 -3.25 -23.27 -18.35
CA GLU A 427 -4.27 -24.12 -17.74
C GLU A 427 -5.69 -23.63 -18.07
N SER A 428 -6.65 -24.55 -18.20
CA SER A 428 -8.04 -24.20 -18.53
C SER A 428 -8.85 -23.65 -17.35
N TRP A 429 -8.35 -23.82 -16.12
CA TRP A 429 -9.03 -23.46 -14.88
C TRP A 429 -8.55 -22.09 -14.35
N PRO A 430 -9.45 -21.25 -13.79
CA PRO A 430 -9.07 -20.02 -13.09
C PRO A 430 -8.61 -20.32 -11.66
N ALA A 431 -8.04 -19.34 -10.97
CA ALA A 431 -7.79 -19.38 -9.54
C ALA A 431 -8.39 -18.15 -8.85
N LEU A 432 -9.03 -18.34 -7.69
CA LEU A 432 -9.53 -17.27 -6.84
C LEU A 432 -8.65 -17.15 -5.60
N VAL A 433 -7.82 -16.12 -5.52
CA VAL A 433 -6.98 -15.84 -4.35
C VAL A 433 -7.74 -14.95 -3.39
N LEU A 434 -7.92 -15.42 -2.16
CA LEU A 434 -8.53 -14.71 -1.06
C LEU A 434 -7.42 -14.17 -0.15
N HIS A 435 -7.42 -12.88 0.11
CA HIS A 435 -6.58 -12.24 1.12
C HIS A 435 -7.46 -11.71 2.25
N ARG A 436 -6.98 -11.84 3.48
CA ARG A 436 -7.66 -11.37 4.67
C ARG A 436 -6.66 -10.77 5.65
N THR A 437 -6.90 -9.52 6.04
CA THR A 437 -6.32 -8.87 7.21
C THR A 437 -7.44 -8.60 8.21
N PRO A 438 -7.14 -8.14 9.45
CA PRO A 438 -8.20 -7.78 10.40
C PRO A 438 -9.17 -6.70 9.90
N GLU A 439 -8.72 -5.81 9.02
CA GLU A 439 -9.51 -4.64 8.55
C GLU A 439 -9.96 -4.78 7.08
N ARG A 440 -9.39 -5.70 6.29
CA ARG A 440 -9.63 -5.81 4.85
C ARG A 440 -9.76 -7.25 4.36
N CYS A 441 -10.69 -7.47 3.43
CA CYS A 441 -10.79 -8.71 2.65
C CYS A 441 -10.64 -8.38 1.16
N THR A 442 -9.66 -8.98 0.49
CA THR A 442 -9.44 -8.81 -0.96
C THR A 442 -9.64 -10.14 -1.67
N VAL A 443 -10.16 -10.07 -2.89
CA VAL A 443 -10.35 -11.22 -3.78
C VAL A 443 -9.74 -10.89 -5.13
N THR A 444 -8.84 -11.75 -5.58
CA THR A 444 -8.13 -11.61 -6.85
C THR A 444 -8.39 -12.86 -7.70
N ALA A 445 -9.00 -12.66 -8.88
CA ALA A 445 -9.24 -13.72 -9.84
C ALA A 445 -8.15 -13.72 -10.92
N LEU A 446 -7.51 -14.88 -11.10
CA LEU A 446 -6.43 -15.07 -12.05
C LEU A 446 -6.78 -16.16 -13.06
N HIS A 447 -6.43 -15.92 -14.33
CA HIS A 447 -6.62 -16.91 -15.39
C HIS A 447 -5.64 -16.66 -16.55
N GLN A 448 -4.97 -17.73 -17.01
CA GLN A 448 -3.93 -17.69 -18.04
C GLN A 448 -2.74 -16.79 -17.67
N GLY A 449 -2.30 -16.87 -16.41
CA GLY A 449 -1.15 -16.12 -15.90
C GLY A 449 -1.34 -14.60 -15.87
N ARG A 450 -2.59 -14.14 -15.79
CA ARG A 450 -2.94 -12.73 -15.66
C ARG A 450 -4.03 -12.55 -14.61
N GLN A 451 -3.90 -11.51 -13.80
CA GLN A 451 -4.99 -10.96 -13.02
C GLN A 451 -6.11 -10.46 -13.95
N ARG A 452 -7.34 -10.91 -13.71
CA ARG A 452 -8.51 -10.59 -14.54
C ARG A 452 -9.50 -9.67 -13.83
N ALA A 453 -9.63 -9.83 -12.53
CA ALA A 453 -10.47 -9.01 -11.69
C ALA A 453 -9.91 -9.01 -10.26
N THR A 454 -9.97 -7.86 -9.60
CA THR A 454 -9.66 -7.73 -8.18
C THR A 454 -10.73 -6.89 -7.54
N HIS A 455 -11.14 -7.29 -6.35
CA HIS A 455 -12.08 -6.53 -5.53
C HIS A 455 -11.62 -6.52 -4.09
N THR A 456 -11.79 -5.39 -3.43
CA THR A 456 -11.44 -5.23 -2.03
C THR A 456 -12.66 -4.74 -1.27
N TRP A 457 -13.06 -5.51 -0.26
CA TRP A 457 -13.91 -5.00 0.81
C TRP A 457 -13.01 -4.52 1.92
N ASP A 458 -13.11 -3.24 2.20
CA ASP A 458 -12.50 -2.62 3.35
C ASP A 458 -13.65 -2.30 4.30
N ALA A 459 -13.57 -2.73 5.56
CA ALA A 459 -14.62 -2.43 6.56
C ALA A 459 -14.83 -0.91 6.73
N GLU A 460 -13.86 -0.12 6.25
CA GLU A 460 -13.68 1.28 6.55
C GLU A 460 -13.81 2.20 5.32
N SER A 461 -13.89 1.62 4.11
CA SER A 461 -14.07 2.37 2.86
C SER A 461 -15.55 2.54 2.50
N PRO A 462 -15.92 3.64 1.84
CA PRO A 462 -17.27 3.81 1.29
C PRO A 462 -17.59 2.72 0.26
N ALA A 463 -18.89 2.56 -0.03
CA ALA A 463 -19.35 1.59 -1.01
C ALA A 463 -18.66 1.83 -2.38
N PRO A 464 -18.15 0.77 -3.02
CA PRO A 464 -17.40 0.89 -4.27
C PRO A 464 -18.29 1.37 -5.43
N ASP A 465 -17.67 2.02 -6.41
CA ASP A 465 -18.40 2.59 -7.56
C ASP A 465 -19.20 1.52 -8.32
N HIS A 466 -20.39 1.91 -8.78
CA HIS A 466 -21.31 0.97 -9.40
C HIS A 466 -20.79 0.44 -10.74
N ALA A 467 -20.08 1.26 -11.53
CA ALA A 467 -19.56 0.85 -12.82
C ALA A 467 -18.41 -0.15 -12.64
N ASP A 468 -17.51 0.14 -11.71
CA ASP A 468 -16.38 -0.74 -11.36
C ASP A 468 -16.87 -2.09 -10.84
N VAL A 469 -17.81 -2.09 -9.89
CA VAL A 469 -18.40 -3.32 -9.34
C VAL A 469 -19.07 -4.16 -10.44
N LYS A 470 -19.78 -3.51 -11.38
CA LYS A 470 -20.43 -4.21 -12.49
C LYS A 470 -19.41 -4.85 -13.44
N ALA A 471 -18.30 -4.17 -13.71
CA ALA A 471 -17.22 -4.70 -14.54
C ALA A 471 -16.57 -5.93 -13.88
N VAL A 472 -16.22 -5.84 -12.60
CA VAL A 472 -15.66 -6.93 -11.80
C VAL A 472 -16.62 -8.12 -11.74
N ALA A 473 -17.89 -7.89 -11.41
CA ALA A 473 -18.92 -8.93 -11.37
C ALA A 473 -19.06 -9.67 -12.71
N GLY A 474 -19.02 -8.93 -13.82
CA GLY A 474 -19.10 -9.49 -15.17
C GLY A 474 -17.88 -10.32 -15.58
N GLU A 475 -16.68 -9.97 -15.14
CA GLU A 475 -15.48 -10.80 -15.33
C GLU A 475 -15.52 -12.06 -14.45
N LEU A 476 -15.86 -11.93 -13.16
CA LEU A 476 -16.01 -13.08 -12.26
C LEU A 476 -17.04 -14.09 -12.77
N ALA A 477 -18.22 -13.61 -13.20
CA ALA A 477 -19.26 -14.48 -13.74
C ALA A 477 -18.79 -15.25 -14.98
N ARG A 478 -18.02 -14.61 -15.87
CA ARG A 478 -17.44 -15.26 -17.07
C ARG A 478 -16.40 -16.31 -16.70
N LEU A 479 -15.53 -16.04 -15.74
CA LEU A 479 -14.45 -16.95 -15.35
C LEU A 479 -14.96 -18.22 -14.64
N PHE A 480 -15.97 -18.06 -13.77
CA PHE A 480 -16.50 -19.16 -12.96
C PHE A 480 -17.82 -19.74 -13.50
N GLY A 481 -18.31 -19.27 -14.65
CA GLY A 481 -19.49 -19.84 -15.32
C GLY A 481 -20.83 -19.50 -14.67
N VAL A 482 -20.93 -18.36 -13.98
CA VAL A 482 -22.18 -17.88 -13.36
C VAL A 482 -23.06 -17.21 -14.43
N ALA A 483 -24.32 -17.65 -14.54
CA ALA A 483 -25.23 -17.19 -15.59
C ALA A 483 -25.70 -15.74 -15.43
N ASP A 484 -25.87 -15.26 -14.20
CA ASP A 484 -26.32 -13.89 -13.89
C ASP A 484 -25.29 -13.18 -13.00
N PRO A 485 -24.66 -12.08 -13.45
CA PRO A 485 -23.70 -11.33 -12.65
C PRO A 485 -24.36 -10.40 -11.62
N ARG A 486 -25.68 -10.17 -11.67
CA ARG A 486 -26.36 -9.19 -10.78
C ARG A 486 -26.24 -9.53 -9.29
N PRO A 487 -26.39 -10.80 -8.83
CA PRO A 487 -26.16 -11.16 -7.44
C PRO A 487 -24.73 -10.89 -6.99
N LEU A 488 -23.73 -11.14 -7.85
CA LEU A 488 -22.32 -10.85 -7.55
C LEU A 488 -22.11 -9.34 -7.37
N ALA A 489 -22.67 -8.52 -8.26
CA ALA A 489 -22.58 -7.06 -8.14
C ALA A 489 -23.23 -6.54 -6.85
N HIS A 490 -24.31 -7.18 -6.37
CA HIS A 490 -24.92 -6.83 -5.10
C HIS A 490 -23.99 -7.14 -3.91
N ILE A 491 -23.36 -8.33 -3.89
CA ILE A 491 -22.42 -8.73 -2.83
C ILE A 491 -21.14 -7.86 -2.85
N LEU A 492 -20.58 -7.59 -4.03
CA LEU A 492 -19.39 -6.75 -4.17
C LEU A 492 -19.64 -5.31 -3.70
N ARG A 493 -20.87 -4.80 -3.82
CA ARG A 493 -21.25 -3.47 -3.34
C ARG A 493 -21.68 -3.44 -1.87
N ALA A 494 -21.88 -4.60 -1.24
CA ALA A 494 -22.37 -4.66 0.12
C ALA A 494 -21.37 -4.03 1.11
N THR A 495 -21.90 -3.19 1.99
CA THR A 495 -21.17 -2.58 3.12
C THR A 495 -21.41 -3.40 4.39
N GLY A 496 -20.54 -3.29 5.39
CA GLY A 496 -20.60 -4.10 6.62
C GLY A 496 -19.47 -5.12 6.70
N ASP A 497 -19.71 -6.30 7.27
CA ASP A 497 -18.67 -7.30 7.57
C ASP A 497 -17.97 -7.84 6.31
N PRO A 498 -16.70 -7.46 6.04
CA PRO A 498 -15.96 -7.90 4.84
C PRO A 498 -15.76 -9.43 4.81
N VAL A 499 -15.65 -10.07 5.97
CA VAL A 499 -15.44 -11.52 6.09
C VAL A 499 -16.67 -12.26 5.57
N ARG A 500 -17.85 -11.78 5.96
CA ARG A 500 -19.13 -12.31 5.48
C ARG A 500 -19.28 -12.10 3.98
N HIS A 501 -19.03 -10.90 3.48
CA HIS A 501 -19.17 -10.58 2.04
C HIS A 501 -18.23 -11.42 1.17
N GLN A 502 -16.99 -11.65 1.63
CA GLN A 502 -16.04 -12.53 0.96
C GLN A 502 -16.55 -13.99 0.91
N ALA A 503 -17.13 -14.49 2.01
CA ALA A 503 -17.70 -15.85 2.05
C ALA A 503 -18.97 -15.99 1.18
N ASP A 504 -19.83 -14.97 1.18
CA ASP A 504 -21.03 -14.91 0.34
C ASP A 504 -20.65 -14.89 -1.15
N LEU A 505 -19.58 -14.16 -1.53
CA LEU A 505 -19.08 -14.16 -2.91
C LEU A 505 -18.56 -15.53 -3.32
N VAL A 506 -17.73 -16.19 -2.50
CA VAL A 506 -17.20 -17.53 -2.78
C VAL A 506 -18.35 -18.52 -3.02
N THR A 507 -19.39 -18.45 -2.18
CA THR A 507 -20.60 -19.28 -2.32
C THR A 507 -21.35 -18.98 -3.62
N ALA A 508 -21.54 -17.69 -3.95
CA ALA A 508 -22.22 -17.27 -5.17
C ALA A 508 -21.49 -17.66 -6.46
N LEU A 509 -20.16 -17.84 -6.40
CA LEU A 509 -19.34 -18.36 -7.51
C LEU A 509 -19.40 -19.89 -7.65
N GLY A 510 -20.12 -20.59 -6.76
CA GLY A 510 -20.20 -22.06 -6.77
C GLY A 510 -18.91 -22.75 -6.33
N LEU A 511 -18.04 -22.04 -5.62
CA LEU A 511 -16.78 -22.57 -5.11
C LEU A 511 -16.98 -23.22 -3.73
N PRO A 512 -16.07 -24.12 -3.31
CA PRO A 512 -16.11 -24.67 -1.95
C PRO A 512 -16.00 -23.55 -0.90
N PRO A 513 -16.59 -23.73 0.29
CA PRO A 513 -16.60 -22.71 1.34
C PRO A 513 -15.18 -22.34 1.76
N VAL A 514 -15.00 -21.14 2.31
CA VAL A 514 -13.70 -20.70 2.85
C VAL A 514 -13.25 -21.66 3.97
N PRO A 515 -11.97 -22.06 4.03
CA PRO A 515 -11.51 -23.02 5.04
C PRO A 515 -11.69 -22.50 6.48
N PRO A 516 -11.98 -23.39 7.44
CA PRO A 516 -12.11 -23.01 8.85
C PRO A 516 -10.77 -22.44 9.36
N GLY A 517 -10.82 -21.44 10.23
CA GLY A 517 -9.61 -20.77 10.77
C GLY A 517 -8.99 -19.71 9.86
N PHE A 518 -9.48 -19.56 8.62
CA PHE A 518 -8.98 -18.52 7.71
C PHE A 518 -9.15 -17.11 8.31
N GLY A 519 -8.04 -16.39 8.49
CA GLY A 519 -8.02 -15.06 9.10
C GLY A 519 -7.61 -15.01 10.58
N GLY A 520 -7.57 -16.15 11.28
CA GLY A 520 -7.09 -16.24 12.66
C GLY A 520 -5.78 -17.02 12.77
N ASP A 521 -5.69 -18.16 12.08
CA ASP A 521 -4.53 -19.05 12.18
C ASP A 521 -3.41 -18.66 11.19
N THR A 522 -2.15 -18.88 11.58
CA THR A 522 -0.97 -18.61 10.74
C THR A 522 -0.75 -19.68 9.67
N GLU A 523 -1.18 -20.92 9.94
CA GLU A 523 -1.17 -22.03 8.97
C GLU A 523 -2.59 -22.54 8.78
N ILE A 524 -3.24 -22.14 7.69
CA ILE A 524 -4.68 -22.35 7.49
C ILE A 524 -4.96 -23.78 7.03
N LEU A 525 -4.10 -24.33 6.17
CA LEU A 525 -4.27 -25.69 5.63
C LEU A 525 -3.44 -26.75 6.39
N GLY A 526 -2.66 -26.36 7.40
CA GLY A 526 -1.77 -27.26 8.14
C GLY A 526 -2.51 -28.41 8.84
N GLU A 527 -3.71 -28.14 9.35
CA GLU A 527 -4.54 -29.11 10.09
C GLU A 527 -5.57 -29.83 9.22
N LEU A 528 -5.67 -29.49 7.93
CA LEU A 528 -6.67 -30.08 7.04
C LEU A 528 -6.30 -31.50 6.57
N PRO A 529 -7.25 -32.46 6.59
CA PRO A 529 -7.01 -33.82 6.12
C PRO A 529 -6.55 -33.85 4.64
N GLY A 530 -5.42 -34.49 4.38
CA GLY A 530 -4.88 -34.65 3.02
C GLY A 530 -4.06 -33.46 2.51
N ALA A 531 -3.77 -32.47 3.36
CA ALA A 531 -2.83 -31.40 3.04
C ALA A 531 -1.43 -31.95 2.73
N ARG A 532 -0.82 -31.48 1.64
CA ARG A 532 0.53 -31.88 1.20
C ARG A 532 1.37 -30.64 0.95
N VAL A 533 2.52 -30.57 1.61
CA VAL A 533 3.55 -29.55 1.34
C VAL A 533 4.37 -29.98 0.14
N GLN A 534 4.42 -29.10 -0.86
CA GLN A 534 5.27 -29.24 -2.01
C GLN A 534 6.46 -28.30 -1.86
N ALA A 535 7.60 -28.88 -1.48
CA ALA A 535 8.84 -28.14 -1.33
C ALA A 535 9.31 -27.59 -2.68
N ARG A 536 9.84 -26.37 -2.64
CA ARG A 536 10.48 -25.71 -3.79
C ARG A 536 11.41 -26.65 -4.55
N ARG A 537 11.15 -26.87 -5.85
CA ARG A 537 12.08 -27.61 -6.73
C ARG A 537 13.05 -26.64 -7.40
N SER A 538 14.32 -27.02 -7.51
CA SER A 538 15.28 -26.23 -8.30
C SER A 538 14.93 -26.35 -9.79
N LEU A 539 15.01 -25.23 -10.52
CA LEU A 539 14.74 -25.16 -11.97
C LEU A 539 15.58 -26.18 -12.78
N LEU A 540 16.77 -26.53 -12.28
CA LEU A 540 17.66 -27.56 -12.83
C LEU A 540 17.19 -29.00 -12.56
N ALA A 541 16.43 -29.24 -11.49
CA ALA A 541 15.82 -30.54 -11.20
C ALA A 541 14.57 -30.77 -12.07
N GLY A 542 13.74 -29.74 -12.27
CA GLY A 542 12.54 -29.83 -13.14
C GLY A 542 12.87 -30.04 -14.62
N MET A 543 13.95 -29.43 -15.13
CA MET A 543 14.45 -29.67 -16.49
C MET A 543 15.04 -31.08 -16.69
N ARG A 544 15.48 -31.75 -15.63
CA ARG A 544 16.03 -33.13 -15.73
C ARG A 544 14.93 -34.16 -15.92
N ASP A 545 13.81 -34.01 -15.23
CA ASP A 545 12.70 -34.97 -15.28
C ASP A 545 11.84 -34.84 -16.54
N THR A 546 11.73 -33.63 -17.10
CA THR A 546 11.08 -33.42 -18.42
C THR A 546 11.87 -34.03 -19.57
N MET A 547 13.15 -34.37 -19.37
CA MET A 547 13.94 -35.15 -20.32
C MET A 547 13.81 -36.67 -20.12
N THR A 548 13.01 -37.14 -19.17
CA THR A 548 12.82 -38.58 -18.92
C THR A 548 11.37 -39.01 -19.05
N THR A 549 10.94 -39.24 -20.29
CA THR A 549 9.98 -40.29 -20.66
C THR A 549 10.40 -40.82 -22.05
N SER A 550 10.85 -42.07 -22.18
CA SER A 550 9.97 -43.15 -22.62
C SER A 550 10.30 -44.57 -22.12
N THR A 551 11.25 -44.75 -21.19
CA THR A 551 11.50 -46.08 -20.60
C THR A 551 11.82 -45.93 -19.12
N GLY A 552 10.87 -46.32 -18.27
CA GLY A 552 10.95 -46.24 -16.82
C GLY A 552 12.05 -47.12 -16.23
N SER A 553 13.23 -46.55 -16.04
CA SER A 553 14.24 -47.04 -15.10
C SER A 553 15.02 -45.86 -14.55
N HIS A 554 14.98 -45.65 -13.24
CA HIS A 554 15.94 -44.78 -12.56
C HIS A 554 17.36 -45.26 -12.87
N PRO A 555 18.29 -44.42 -13.34
CA PRO A 555 19.69 -44.70 -13.08
C PRO A 555 19.85 -44.68 -11.56
N PRO A 556 20.56 -45.64 -10.94
CA PRO A 556 20.82 -45.58 -9.51
C PRO A 556 21.45 -44.21 -9.20
N GLU A 557 21.10 -43.65 -8.05
CA GLU A 557 21.75 -42.47 -7.50
C GLU A 557 23.25 -42.62 -7.76
N SER A 558 23.83 -41.68 -8.53
CA SER A 558 25.28 -41.65 -8.70
C SER A 558 25.85 -41.31 -7.33
N GLY A 559 26.11 -42.36 -6.54
CA GLY A 559 26.75 -42.26 -5.25
C GLY A 559 28.00 -41.41 -5.41
N ASP A 560 28.16 -40.45 -4.50
CA ASP A 560 29.21 -39.44 -4.45
C ASP A 560 30.60 -40.04 -4.12
N GLY A 561 30.86 -41.28 -4.56
CA GLY A 561 32.04 -42.09 -4.25
C GLY A 561 32.54 -43.01 -5.39
N ALA A 562 32.00 -42.94 -6.61
CA ALA A 562 32.55 -43.73 -7.72
C ALA A 562 33.87 -43.13 -8.26
N PRO A 563 34.94 -43.93 -8.48
CA PRO A 563 36.19 -43.43 -9.03
C PRO A 563 35.97 -42.88 -10.44
N ARG A 564 36.27 -41.60 -10.63
CA ARG A 564 36.09 -40.92 -11.92
C ARG A 564 37.01 -41.55 -12.96
N THR A 565 36.41 -42.16 -13.98
CA THR A 565 37.13 -42.91 -15.03
C THR A 565 38.06 -42.00 -15.86
N ALA A 566 39.07 -42.59 -16.50
CA ALA A 566 39.98 -41.84 -17.40
C ALA A 566 39.23 -41.07 -18.50
N ARG A 567 38.11 -41.62 -18.97
CA ARG A 567 37.22 -40.98 -19.95
C ARG A 567 36.54 -39.73 -19.41
N TRP A 568 36.21 -39.68 -18.12
CA TRP A 568 35.66 -38.48 -17.47
C TRP A 568 36.67 -37.32 -17.46
N TRP A 569 37.93 -37.63 -17.14
CA TRP A 569 39.02 -36.65 -17.16
C TRP A 569 39.31 -36.15 -18.58
N LEU A 570 39.45 -37.06 -19.54
CA LEU A 570 39.71 -36.71 -20.94
C LEU A 570 38.61 -35.82 -21.52
N THR A 571 37.35 -36.18 -21.32
CA THR A 571 36.21 -35.43 -21.87
C THR A 571 36.10 -34.03 -21.26
N ARG A 572 36.32 -33.86 -19.95
CA ARG A 572 36.23 -32.56 -19.30
C ARG A 572 37.44 -31.67 -19.54
N SER A 573 38.64 -32.24 -19.66
CA SER A 573 39.83 -31.50 -20.08
C SER A 573 39.74 -31.04 -21.54
N ALA A 574 39.25 -31.89 -22.45
CA ALA A 574 38.99 -31.52 -23.83
C ALA A 574 37.90 -30.44 -23.95
N ALA A 575 36.82 -30.55 -23.17
CA ALA A 575 35.78 -29.53 -23.11
C ALA A 575 36.31 -28.20 -22.57
N LEU A 576 37.16 -28.22 -21.54
CA LEU A 576 37.81 -27.00 -21.02
C LEU A 576 38.71 -26.36 -22.08
N ALA A 577 39.50 -27.15 -22.81
CA ALA A 577 40.35 -26.63 -23.89
C ALA A 577 39.52 -25.99 -25.01
N ALA A 578 38.45 -26.65 -25.45
CA ALA A 578 37.57 -26.14 -26.51
C ALA A 578 36.81 -24.87 -26.08
N VAL A 579 36.20 -24.87 -24.89
CA VAL A 579 35.45 -23.73 -24.36
C VAL A 579 36.38 -22.58 -23.98
N GLY A 580 37.57 -22.88 -23.46
CA GLY A 580 38.60 -21.89 -23.17
C GLY A 580 39.12 -21.19 -24.42
N ALA A 581 39.42 -21.96 -25.48
CA ALA A 581 39.82 -21.40 -26.78
C ALA A 581 38.69 -20.56 -27.41
N ALA A 582 37.44 -21.03 -27.33
CA ALA A 582 36.27 -20.27 -27.78
C ALA A 582 36.06 -18.98 -26.97
N ALA A 583 36.30 -19.01 -25.65
CA ALA A 583 36.23 -17.83 -24.80
C ALA A 583 37.31 -16.81 -25.19
N VAL A 584 38.56 -17.23 -25.37
CA VAL A 584 39.65 -16.34 -25.81
C VAL A 584 39.35 -15.75 -27.19
N PHE A 585 38.92 -16.58 -28.14
CA PHE A 585 38.53 -16.12 -29.48
C PHE A 585 37.35 -15.14 -29.44
N SER A 586 36.36 -15.38 -28.56
CA SER A 586 35.20 -14.50 -28.40
C SER A 586 35.51 -13.12 -27.86
N TRP A 587 36.62 -12.95 -27.12
CA TRP A 587 37.11 -11.64 -26.70
C TRP A 587 37.95 -10.94 -27.76
N TRP A 588 38.50 -11.69 -28.71
CA TRP A 588 39.33 -11.15 -29.79
C TRP A 588 38.54 -10.84 -31.07
N SER A 589 37.33 -11.38 -31.21
CA SER A 589 36.46 -11.14 -32.37
C SER A 589 35.49 -9.98 -32.11
N PRO A 590 35.58 -8.87 -32.85
CA PRO A 590 34.67 -7.72 -32.69
C PRO A 590 33.22 -8.02 -33.10
N ARG A 591 32.95 -9.18 -33.70
CA ARG A 591 31.60 -9.65 -34.09
C ARG A 591 30.87 -10.38 -32.97
N ILE A 592 31.57 -10.80 -31.91
CA ILE A 592 30.97 -11.54 -30.80
C ILE A 592 30.75 -10.55 -29.67
N GLY A 593 29.48 -10.21 -29.42
CA GLY A 593 29.11 -9.26 -28.38
C GLY A 593 29.48 -9.74 -26.97
N TRP A 594 29.80 -8.80 -26.09
CA TRP A 594 30.35 -9.06 -24.75
C TRP A 594 29.58 -10.13 -23.95
N PHE A 595 28.23 -10.15 -24.00
CA PHE A 595 27.43 -11.13 -23.27
C PHE A 595 27.79 -12.59 -23.59
N ARG A 596 28.02 -12.91 -24.88
CA ARG A 596 28.40 -14.26 -25.33
C ARG A 596 29.82 -14.60 -24.88
N SER A 597 30.72 -13.62 -24.91
CA SER A 597 32.10 -13.78 -24.44
C SER A 597 32.17 -14.02 -22.93
N SER A 598 31.36 -13.30 -22.13
CA SER A 598 31.23 -13.54 -20.68
C SER A 598 30.64 -14.92 -20.35
N LEU A 599 29.63 -15.38 -21.10
CA LEU A 599 29.05 -16.72 -20.94
C LEU A 599 30.09 -17.82 -21.20
N LEU A 600 30.88 -17.69 -22.27
CA LEU A 600 31.94 -18.64 -22.61
C LEU A 600 33.07 -18.65 -21.56
N SER A 601 33.47 -17.47 -21.07
CA SER A 601 34.42 -17.35 -19.96
C SER A 601 33.90 -17.97 -18.67
N GLY A 602 32.62 -17.76 -18.33
CA GLY A 602 31.97 -18.38 -17.17
C GLY A 602 31.92 -19.92 -17.27
N ALA A 603 31.60 -20.45 -18.45
CA ALA A 603 31.61 -21.89 -18.71
C ALA A 603 33.02 -22.50 -18.59
N ALA A 604 34.05 -21.80 -19.09
CA ALA A 604 35.45 -22.23 -18.93
C ALA A 604 35.87 -22.26 -17.45
N LEU A 605 35.54 -21.21 -16.67
CA LEU A 605 35.84 -21.15 -15.24
C LEU A 605 35.12 -22.24 -14.44
N TYR A 606 33.86 -22.53 -14.76
CA TYR A 606 33.13 -23.63 -14.15
C TYR A 606 33.79 -24.98 -14.41
N LEU A 607 34.18 -25.27 -15.66
CA LEU A 607 34.87 -26.52 -16.01
C LEU A 607 36.24 -26.64 -15.33
N ALA A 608 36.99 -25.54 -15.22
CA ALA A 608 38.23 -25.48 -14.47
C ALA A 608 38.00 -25.73 -12.96
N GLY A 609 36.94 -25.17 -12.38
CA GLY A 609 36.51 -25.42 -11.00
C GLY A 609 36.18 -26.88 -10.74
N VAL A 610 35.46 -27.54 -11.65
CA VAL A 610 35.12 -28.97 -11.56
C VAL A 610 36.37 -29.84 -11.61
N LEU A 611 37.33 -29.55 -12.51
CA LEU A 611 38.59 -30.28 -12.64
C LEU A 611 39.53 -30.06 -11.45
N THR A 612 39.62 -28.83 -10.93
CA THR A 612 40.45 -28.52 -9.75
C THR A 612 39.87 -29.15 -8.47
N ALA A 613 38.55 -29.12 -8.28
CA ALA A 613 37.89 -29.83 -7.19
C ALA A 613 38.11 -31.35 -7.30
N ALA A 614 38.07 -31.91 -8.52
CA ALA A 614 38.39 -33.31 -8.79
C ALA A 614 39.84 -33.65 -8.41
N LEU A 615 40.80 -32.79 -8.77
CA LEU A 615 42.23 -32.98 -8.49
C LEU A 615 42.52 -32.89 -7.00
N ARG A 616 41.89 -31.93 -6.30
CA ARG A 616 42.01 -31.79 -4.84
C ARG A 616 41.44 -33.02 -4.10
N ARG A 617 40.31 -33.56 -4.55
CA ARG A 617 39.75 -34.81 -3.99
C ARG A 617 40.65 -36.03 -4.26
N ARG A 618 41.24 -36.14 -5.45
CA ARG A 618 42.21 -37.21 -5.78
C ARG A 618 43.49 -37.13 -4.95
N ARG A 619 43.99 -35.93 -4.63
CA ARG A 619 45.14 -35.75 -3.75
C ARG A 619 44.83 -36.07 -2.28
N ARG A 620 43.60 -35.80 -1.82
CA ARG A 620 43.13 -36.14 -0.46
C ARG A 620 42.80 -37.61 -0.23
N THR A 621 42.64 -38.40 -1.31
CA THR A 621 42.38 -39.85 -1.24
C THR A 621 43.64 -40.69 -1.48
N ALA A 622 44.77 -40.04 -1.78
CA ALA A 622 46.08 -40.66 -2.00
C ALA A 622 47.12 -40.29 -0.93
N ALA A 623 46.72 -39.47 0.05
CA ALA A 623 47.42 -39.21 1.31
C ALA A 623 46.62 -39.90 2.42
#